data_AF-A0A099NR88-F1
#
_entry.id   AF-A0A099NR88-F1
#
_cell.length_a   1.000
_cell.length_b   1.000
_cell.length_c   1.000
_cell.angle_alpha   90.00
_cell.angle_beta   90.00
_cell.angle_gamma   90.00
#
_symmetry.space_group_name_H-M   'P 1'
#
loop_
_entity.id
_entity.type
_entity.pdbx_description
1 polymer ?
#
loop_
_entity_poly.entity_id
_entity_poly.type
_entity_poly.pdbx_seq_one_letter_code
_entity_poly.pdbx_strand_id
1 'polypeptide(L)'
;CSGTRRLSDNLSDLKAQIAANQKGIQLIALLVKEFGLATIDAYMKAIQDNAAETVTKMIDSLLEKNREKSLKCTDYMDDGSQISLSVYRDQESDKVIFDFEGTSAQSYNNFNAPSAITYSAIIYCLRCLVDDEIPLNQGCLRPIEVKIPKSSLLSPDDG
;
A
#
# COMPACT_ATOMS: atom_id res chain seq x y z
N CYS A 1 -14.78 16.21 -29.14
CA CYS A 1 -15.27 16.18 -27.75
C CYS A 1 -14.09 16.35 -26.80
N SER A 2 -14.13 17.27 -25.84
CA SER A 2 -13.12 17.33 -24.77
C SER A 2 -13.34 16.15 -23.82
N GLY A 3 -12.30 15.36 -23.54
CA GLY A 3 -12.37 14.22 -22.61
C GLY A 3 -12.48 14.61 -21.13
N THR A 4 -12.51 15.91 -20.83
CA THR A 4 -12.64 16.45 -19.47
C THR A 4 -13.45 17.74 -19.45
N ARG A 5 -14.16 17.96 -18.34
CA ARG A 5 -14.92 19.20 -18.07
C ARG A 5 -14.03 20.35 -17.60
N ARG A 6 -12.76 20.08 -17.23
CA ARG A 6 -11.82 21.07 -16.67
C ARG A 6 -10.42 20.93 -17.26
N LEU A 7 -10.29 21.17 -18.57
CA LEU A 7 -9.02 20.97 -19.28
C LEU A 7 -7.89 21.86 -18.73
N SER A 8 -8.18 23.12 -18.38
CA SER A 8 -7.20 24.05 -17.80
C SER A 8 -6.60 23.52 -16.48
N ASP A 9 -7.45 22.99 -15.62
CA ASP A 9 -7.06 22.48 -14.30
C ASP A 9 -6.21 21.23 -14.47
N ASN A 10 -6.68 20.28 -15.29
CA ASN A 10 -5.93 19.06 -15.61
C ASN A 10 -4.52 19.37 -16.17
N LEU A 11 -4.40 20.36 -17.07
CA LEU A 11 -3.11 20.76 -17.61
C LEU A 11 -2.22 21.44 -16.55
N SER A 12 -2.81 22.15 -15.61
CA SER A 12 -2.08 22.81 -14.53
C SER A 12 -1.55 21.77 -13.52
N ASP A 13 -2.36 20.77 -13.17
CA ASP A 13 -1.97 19.65 -12.31
C ASP A 13 -0.83 18.84 -12.92
N LEU A 14 -0.90 18.53 -14.22
CA LEU A 14 0.17 17.83 -14.93
C LEU A 14 1.48 18.62 -14.90
N LYS A 15 1.43 19.94 -15.12
CA LYS A 15 2.62 20.80 -15.02
C LYS A 15 3.17 20.82 -13.60
N ALA A 16 2.31 20.86 -12.58
CA ALA A 16 2.72 20.82 -11.18
C ALA A 16 3.42 19.49 -10.83
N GLN A 17 2.88 18.35 -11.28
CA GLN A 17 3.51 17.04 -11.08
C GLN A 17 4.88 16.94 -11.76
N ILE A 18 5.02 17.45 -13.00
CA ILE A 18 6.31 17.50 -13.71
C ILE A 18 7.32 18.35 -12.93
N ALA A 19 6.91 19.55 -12.48
CA ALA A 19 7.78 20.45 -11.72
C ALA A 19 8.23 19.82 -10.38
N ALA A 20 7.31 19.14 -9.68
CA ALA A 20 7.62 18.43 -8.45
C ALA A 20 8.66 17.30 -8.68
N ASN A 21 8.48 16.49 -9.72
CA ASN A 21 9.42 15.42 -10.08
C ASN A 21 10.80 15.98 -10.48
N GLN A 22 10.83 17.04 -11.28
CA GLN A 22 12.09 17.72 -11.64
C GLN A 22 12.82 18.25 -10.42
N LYS A 23 12.09 18.87 -9.47
CA LYS A 23 12.68 19.33 -8.23
C LYS A 23 13.21 18.17 -7.39
N GLY A 24 12.47 17.06 -7.29
CA GLY A 24 12.90 15.84 -6.61
C GLY A 24 14.22 15.28 -7.18
N ILE A 25 14.31 15.17 -8.51
CA ILE A 25 15.55 14.74 -9.20
C ILE A 25 16.72 15.65 -8.84
N GLN A 26 16.54 16.98 -8.90
CA GLN A 26 17.60 17.93 -8.57
C GLN A 26 18.06 17.80 -7.11
N LEU A 27 17.14 17.65 -6.17
CA LEU A 27 17.47 17.51 -4.75
C LEU A 27 18.23 16.22 -4.46
N ILE A 28 17.79 15.09 -5.03
CA ILE A 28 18.49 13.80 -4.90
C ILE A 28 19.89 13.90 -5.54
N ALA A 29 20.02 14.51 -6.71
CA ALA A 29 21.32 14.68 -7.36
C ALA A 29 22.29 15.54 -6.54
N LEU A 30 21.79 16.57 -5.85
CA LEU A 30 22.60 17.36 -4.91
C LEU A 30 23.08 16.52 -3.71
N LEU A 31 22.18 15.74 -3.10
CA LEU A 31 22.53 14.82 -2.01
C LEU A 31 23.59 13.80 -2.45
N VAL A 32 23.44 13.22 -3.65
CA VAL A 32 24.42 12.27 -4.21
C VAL A 32 25.76 12.96 -4.48
N LYS A 33 25.76 14.22 -4.93
CA LYS A 33 26.99 14.98 -5.16
C LYS A 33 27.73 15.28 -3.85
N GLU A 34 27.01 15.55 -2.78
CA GLU A 34 27.57 15.90 -1.47
C GLU A 34 28.05 14.68 -0.68
N PHE A 35 27.24 13.62 -0.64
CA PHE A 35 27.46 12.45 0.24
C PHE A 35 27.89 11.18 -0.50
N GLY A 36 27.83 11.17 -1.83
CA GLY A 36 28.11 10.01 -2.66
C GLY A 36 26.93 9.05 -2.80
N LEU A 37 26.85 8.36 -3.94
CA LEU A 37 25.73 7.47 -4.27
C LEU A 37 25.60 6.31 -3.28
N ALA A 38 26.71 5.68 -2.89
CA ALA A 38 26.70 4.55 -1.97
C ALA A 38 26.08 4.90 -0.60
N THR A 39 26.36 6.10 -0.09
CA THR A 39 25.79 6.60 1.15
C THR A 39 24.28 6.80 1.00
N ILE A 40 23.84 7.47 -0.07
CA ILE A 40 22.41 7.73 -0.30
C ILE A 40 21.62 6.43 -0.47
N ASP A 41 22.14 5.47 -1.23
CA ASP A 41 21.52 4.15 -1.41
C ASP A 41 21.39 3.40 -0.07
N ALA A 42 22.47 3.41 0.74
CA ALA A 42 22.45 2.80 2.07
C ALA A 42 21.38 3.43 2.98
N TYR A 43 21.24 4.76 2.99
CA TYR A 43 20.19 5.44 3.77
C TYR A 43 18.79 5.17 3.22
N MET A 44 18.59 5.13 1.90
CA MET A 44 17.28 4.76 1.31
C MET A 44 16.87 3.36 1.73
N LYS A 45 17.82 2.42 1.76
CA LYS A 45 17.58 1.07 2.25
C LYS A 45 17.29 1.05 3.76
N ALA A 46 18.08 1.75 4.57
CA ALA A 46 17.89 1.82 6.01
C ALA A 46 16.51 2.41 6.39
N ILE A 47 16.03 3.41 5.64
CA ILE A 47 14.68 3.97 5.81
C ILE A 47 13.60 2.92 5.56
N GLN A 48 13.74 2.13 4.50
CA GLN A 48 12.81 1.04 4.23
C GLN A 48 12.91 -0.05 5.31
N ASP A 49 14.12 -0.39 5.78
CA ASP A 49 14.39 -1.44 6.79
C ASP A 49 13.72 -1.08 8.11
N ASN A 50 13.88 0.17 8.54
CA ASN A 50 13.17 0.69 9.71
C ASN A 50 11.65 0.60 9.55
N ALA A 51 11.11 1.00 8.38
CA ALA A 51 9.67 0.91 8.13
C ALA A 51 9.15 -0.54 8.18
N ALA A 52 9.90 -1.50 7.65
CA ALA A 52 9.56 -2.92 7.71
C ALA A 52 9.56 -3.42 9.15
N GLU A 53 10.60 -3.14 9.92
CA GLU A 53 10.71 -3.56 11.32
C GLU A 53 9.60 -2.98 12.19
N THR A 54 9.28 -1.70 12.04
CA THR A 54 8.22 -1.05 12.82
C THR A 54 6.84 -1.65 12.50
N VAL A 55 6.54 -1.90 11.23
CA VAL A 55 5.29 -2.55 10.83
C VAL A 55 5.19 -3.97 11.40
N THR A 56 6.26 -4.77 11.31
CA THR A 56 6.30 -6.12 11.88
C THR A 56 5.99 -6.11 13.38
N LYS A 57 6.69 -5.27 14.15
CA LYS A 57 6.48 -5.14 15.61
C LYS A 57 5.05 -4.73 15.96
N MET A 58 4.49 -3.78 15.20
CA MET A 58 3.12 -3.33 15.40
C MET A 58 2.12 -4.46 15.17
N ILE A 59 2.24 -5.20 14.06
CA ILE A 59 1.35 -6.31 13.75
C ILE A 59 1.49 -7.43 14.78
N ASP A 60 2.72 -7.77 15.19
CA ASP A 60 2.95 -8.80 16.21
C ASP A 60 2.28 -8.44 17.53
N SER A 61 2.39 -7.19 17.96
CA SER A 61 1.68 -6.71 19.15
C SER A 61 0.16 -6.84 19.03
N LEU A 62 -0.41 -6.63 17.83
CA LEU A 62 -1.84 -6.80 17.59
C LEU A 62 -2.25 -8.28 17.61
N LEU A 63 -1.49 -9.16 16.96
CA LEU A 63 -1.78 -10.58 16.87
C LEU A 63 -1.60 -11.29 18.21
N GLU A 64 -0.59 -10.93 19.00
CA GLU A 64 -0.34 -11.51 20.34
C GLU A 64 -1.46 -11.20 21.34
N LYS A 65 -2.10 -10.04 21.21
CA LYS A 65 -3.26 -9.66 22.03
C LYS A 65 -4.52 -10.45 21.64
N ASN A 66 -4.56 -11.06 20.46
CA ASN A 66 -5.67 -11.88 20.00
C ASN A 66 -5.44 -13.35 20.34
N ARG A 67 -6.41 -13.99 21.03
CA ARG A 67 -6.33 -15.41 21.41
C ARG A 67 -6.17 -16.35 20.21
N GLU A 68 -6.77 -16.02 19.08
CA GLU A 68 -6.72 -16.80 17.84
C GLU A 68 -5.47 -16.52 17.02
N LYS A 69 -4.60 -15.58 17.46
CA LYS A 69 -3.39 -15.11 16.75
C LYS A 69 -3.66 -14.75 15.28
N SER A 70 -4.88 -14.35 14.99
CA SER A 70 -5.36 -13.93 13.68
C SER A 70 -6.47 -12.90 13.85
N LEU A 71 -6.63 -12.04 12.86
CA LEU A 71 -7.71 -11.05 12.78
C LEU A 71 -8.56 -11.36 11.56
N LYS A 72 -9.88 -11.26 11.69
CA LYS A 72 -10.81 -11.47 10.58
C LYS A 72 -11.88 -10.39 10.59
N CYS A 73 -12.17 -9.84 9.43
CA CYS A 73 -13.26 -8.89 9.23
C CYS A 73 -13.91 -9.13 7.87
N THR A 74 -15.21 -8.87 7.78
CA THR A 74 -15.93 -8.79 6.50
C THR A 74 -16.85 -7.60 6.58
N ASP A 75 -16.79 -6.76 5.55
CA ASP A 75 -17.62 -5.58 5.41
C ASP A 75 -18.28 -5.56 4.02
N TYR A 76 -19.29 -4.72 3.86
CA TYR A 76 -20.15 -4.70 2.66
C TYR A 76 -20.18 -3.32 2.02
N MET A 77 -20.12 -3.31 0.71
CA MET A 77 -20.34 -2.12 -0.12
C MET A 77 -21.83 -1.78 -0.18
N ASP A 78 -22.18 -0.60 -0.67
CA ASP A 78 -23.56 -0.12 -0.80
C ASP A 78 -24.44 -1.03 -1.69
N ASP A 79 -23.84 -1.78 -2.62
CA ASP A 79 -24.53 -2.76 -3.49
C ASP A 79 -24.64 -4.16 -2.86
N GLY A 80 -24.19 -4.32 -1.61
CA GLY A 80 -24.19 -5.58 -0.87
C GLY A 80 -23.04 -6.52 -1.22
N SER A 81 -22.12 -6.13 -2.12
CA SER A 81 -20.92 -6.91 -2.37
C SER A 81 -19.98 -6.88 -1.16
N GLN A 82 -19.27 -7.97 -0.91
CA GLN A 82 -18.48 -8.14 0.32
C GLN A 82 -16.98 -8.01 0.07
N ILE A 83 -16.28 -7.43 1.04
CA ILE A 83 -14.83 -7.44 1.16
C ILE A 83 -14.48 -8.18 2.44
N SER A 84 -13.72 -9.26 2.32
CA SER A 84 -13.27 -10.08 3.44
C SER A 84 -11.76 -9.97 3.58
N LEU A 85 -11.28 -9.87 4.83
CA LEU A 85 -9.86 -9.85 5.14
C LEU A 85 -9.57 -10.73 6.35
N SER A 86 -8.61 -11.64 6.20
CA SER A 86 -7.95 -12.35 7.29
C SER A 86 -6.48 -11.94 7.38
N VAL A 87 -6.01 -11.61 8.57
CA VAL A 87 -4.61 -11.26 8.84
C VAL A 87 -4.02 -12.25 9.83
N TYR A 88 -2.93 -12.92 9.45
CA TYR A 88 -2.29 -13.95 10.28
C TYR A 88 -0.80 -14.12 9.94
N ARG A 89 0.00 -14.64 10.88
CA ARG A 89 1.41 -14.96 10.64
C ARG A 89 1.52 -16.29 9.90
N ASP A 90 2.29 -16.32 8.82
CA ASP A 90 2.66 -17.56 8.15
C ASP A 90 3.79 -18.26 8.91
N GLN A 91 3.67 -19.56 9.10
CA GLN A 91 4.64 -20.33 9.90
C GLN A 91 5.91 -20.67 9.13
N GLU A 92 5.89 -20.61 7.79
CA GLU A 92 7.01 -21.02 6.94
C GLU A 92 7.84 -19.82 6.43
N SER A 93 7.18 -18.73 6.05
CA SER A 93 7.83 -17.56 5.40
C SER A 93 8.15 -16.40 6.34
N ASP A 94 7.80 -16.51 7.63
CA ASP A 94 7.87 -15.45 8.65
C ASP A 94 7.16 -14.13 8.26
N LYS A 95 6.31 -14.18 7.22
CA LYS A 95 5.52 -13.03 6.77
C LYS A 95 4.18 -12.97 7.49
N VAL A 96 3.59 -11.79 7.49
CA VAL A 96 2.18 -11.61 7.81
C VAL A 96 1.38 -11.70 6.52
N ILE A 97 0.43 -12.63 6.46
CA ILE A 97 -0.49 -12.78 5.35
C ILE A 97 -1.67 -11.85 5.54
N PHE A 98 -1.98 -11.07 4.52
CA PHE A 98 -3.23 -10.33 4.35
C PHE A 98 -4.02 -11.06 3.26
N ASP A 99 -4.94 -11.92 3.70
CA ASP A 99 -5.71 -12.80 2.83
C ASP A 99 -7.10 -12.22 2.59
N PHE A 100 -7.37 -11.83 1.34
CA PHE A 100 -8.65 -11.30 0.89
C PHE A 100 -9.59 -12.36 0.32
N GLU A 101 -9.29 -13.65 0.50
CA GLU A 101 -10.20 -14.74 0.14
C GLU A 101 -11.59 -14.53 0.76
N GLY A 102 -12.63 -14.82 -0.02
CA GLY A 102 -14.02 -14.51 0.32
C GLY A 102 -14.52 -13.16 -0.19
N THR A 103 -13.64 -12.26 -0.65
CA THR A 103 -14.08 -11.03 -1.33
C THR A 103 -14.90 -11.34 -2.59
N SER A 104 -15.98 -10.59 -2.83
CA SER A 104 -16.87 -10.80 -3.97
C SER A 104 -16.15 -10.73 -5.32
N ALA A 105 -16.71 -11.44 -6.30
CA ALA A 105 -16.29 -11.36 -7.71
C ALA A 105 -16.37 -9.91 -8.24
N GLN A 106 -15.58 -9.62 -9.27
CA GLN A 106 -15.66 -8.32 -9.96
C GLN A 106 -17.09 -8.02 -10.42
N SER A 107 -17.46 -6.74 -10.39
CA SER A 107 -18.80 -6.27 -10.73
C SER A 107 -18.82 -5.56 -12.10
N TYR A 108 -20.01 -5.36 -12.67
CA TYR A 108 -20.21 -4.51 -13.84
C TYR A 108 -20.32 -3.01 -13.50
N ASN A 109 -20.26 -2.66 -12.21
CA ASN A 109 -20.27 -1.28 -11.73
C ASN A 109 -18.84 -0.72 -11.60
N ASN A 110 -18.75 0.49 -11.02
CA ASN A 110 -17.51 1.22 -10.84
C ASN A 110 -16.83 0.99 -9.48
N PHE A 111 -17.22 -0.03 -8.71
CA PHE A 111 -16.59 -0.36 -7.42
C PHE A 111 -15.37 -1.25 -7.54
N ASN A 112 -15.07 -1.80 -8.71
CA ASN A 112 -13.86 -2.58 -8.92
C ASN A 112 -12.61 -1.73 -8.66
N ALA A 113 -11.66 -2.31 -7.93
CA ALA A 113 -10.41 -1.71 -7.56
C ALA A 113 -9.25 -2.59 -8.08
N PRO A 114 -8.39 -2.07 -8.98
CA PRO A 114 -7.14 -2.74 -9.31
C PRO A 114 -6.32 -3.01 -8.06
N SER A 115 -5.54 -4.10 -8.04
CA SER A 115 -4.77 -4.53 -6.87
C SER A 115 -3.88 -3.44 -6.26
N ALA A 116 -3.34 -2.53 -7.09
CA ALA A 116 -2.57 -1.38 -6.64
C ALA A 116 -3.33 -0.45 -5.66
N ILE A 117 -4.66 -0.34 -5.79
CA ILE A 117 -5.51 0.39 -4.85
C ILE A 117 -5.56 -0.36 -3.51
N THR A 118 -5.72 -1.69 -3.54
CA THR A 118 -5.69 -2.54 -2.33
C THR A 118 -4.38 -2.39 -1.57
N TYR A 119 -3.23 -2.46 -2.26
CA TYR A 119 -1.93 -2.21 -1.63
C TYR A 119 -1.83 -0.81 -1.02
N SER A 120 -2.33 0.21 -1.71
CA SER A 120 -2.32 1.60 -1.22
C SER A 120 -3.18 1.75 0.05
N ALA A 121 -4.36 1.11 0.09
CA ALA A 121 -5.23 1.08 1.26
C ALA A 121 -4.56 0.37 2.45
N ILE A 122 -3.88 -0.76 2.21
CA ILE A 122 -3.11 -1.46 3.25
C ILE A 122 -2.03 -0.54 3.83
N ILE A 123 -1.21 0.10 2.99
CA ILE A 123 -0.15 1.00 3.49
C ILE A 123 -0.74 2.15 4.31
N TYR A 124 -1.85 2.74 3.86
CA TYR A 124 -2.54 3.80 4.59
C TYR A 124 -3.03 3.32 5.96
N CYS A 125 -3.71 2.17 6.02
CA CYS A 125 -4.17 1.60 7.28
C CYS A 125 -3.01 1.29 8.23
N LEU A 126 -1.91 0.72 7.73
CA LEU A 126 -0.71 0.48 8.54
C LEU A 126 -0.15 1.78 9.12
N ARG A 127 -0.09 2.85 8.32
CA ARG A 127 0.33 4.17 8.83
C ARG A 127 -0.57 4.68 9.95
N CYS A 128 -1.88 4.50 9.84
CA CYS A 128 -2.81 4.92 10.89
C CYS A 128 -2.67 4.09 12.18
N LEU A 129 -2.23 2.84 12.06
CA LEU A 129 -2.07 1.92 13.20
C LEU A 129 -0.68 1.99 13.86
N VAL A 130 0.34 2.39 13.10
CA VAL A 130 1.70 2.58 13.63
C VAL A 130 1.74 3.87 14.45
N ASP A 131 1.91 3.71 15.76
CA ASP A 131 2.12 4.79 16.72
C ASP A 131 3.60 5.22 16.77
N ASP A 132 4.20 5.45 15.60
CA ASP A 132 5.61 5.84 15.44
C ASP A 132 5.80 6.73 14.20
N GLU A 133 6.77 7.64 14.26
CA GLU A 133 7.12 8.54 13.15
C GLU A 133 7.97 7.83 12.10
N ILE A 134 7.38 6.86 11.38
CA ILE A 134 8.04 6.21 10.22
C ILE A 134 7.56 6.79 8.88
N PRO A 135 8.44 7.00 7.90
CA PRO A 135 8.02 7.42 6.56
C PRO A 135 7.22 6.31 5.87
N LEU A 136 6.12 6.70 5.22
CA LEU A 136 5.24 5.80 4.50
C LEU A 136 5.84 5.48 3.13
N ASN A 137 6.35 4.26 2.96
CA ASN A 137 7.00 3.80 1.74
C ASN A 137 6.79 2.28 1.54
N GLN A 138 7.27 1.73 0.42
CA GLN A 138 7.10 0.32 0.09
C GLN A 138 7.77 -0.65 1.09
N GLY A 139 8.71 -0.16 1.91
CA GLY A 139 9.31 -0.89 3.01
C GLY A 139 8.26 -1.44 3.99
N CYS A 140 7.15 -0.72 4.21
CA CYS A 140 6.01 -1.15 5.04
C CYS A 140 5.36 -2.46 4.55
N LEU A 141 5.46 -2.77 3.25
CA LEU A 141 4.87 -3.98 2.66
C LEU A 141 5.82 -5.17 2.61
N ARG A 142 7.13 -4.98 2.83
CA ARG A 142 8.10 -6.09 2.77
C ARG A 142 7.83 -7.24 3.75
N PRO A 143 7.35 -7.01 4.99
CA PRO A 143 7.01 -8.11 5.89
C PRO A 143 5.63 -8.72 5.61
N ILE A 144 4.92 -8.22 4.59
CA ILE A 144 3.55 -8.58 4.29
C ILE A 144 3.47 -9.34 2.97
N GLU A 145 2.66 -10.40 2.95
CA GLU A 145 2.20 -11.02 1.72
C GLU A 145 0.71 -10.78 1.56
N VAL A 146 0.32 -10.19 0.44
CA VAL A 146 -1.09 -9.88 0.15
C VAL A 146 -1.60 -10.90 -0.83
N LYS A 147 -2.63 -11.66 -0.44
CA LYS A 147 -3.33 -12.62 -1.29
C LYS A 147 -4.67 -12.02 -1.67
N ILE A 148 -4.87 -11.80 -2.96
CA ILE A 148 -6.11 -11.25 -3.51
C ILE A 148 -6.66 -12.29 -4.49
N PRO A 149 -7.92 -12.74 -4.34
CA PRO A 149 -8.53 -13.66 -5.29
C PRO A 149 -8.61 -13.00 -6.68
N LYS A 150 -8.28 -13.75 -7.73
CA LYS A 150 -8.39 -13.29 -9.12
C LYS A 150 -9.86 -13.08 -9.50
N SER A 151 -10.11 -12.21 -10.49
CA SER A 151 -11.45 -11.87 -10.97
C SER A 151 -12.40 -11.42 -9.85
N SER A 152 -11.84 -10.74 -8.83
CA SER A 152 -12.57 -10.22 -7.66
C SER A 152 -12.70 -8.70 -7.72
N LEU A 153 -13.50 -8.11 -6.83
CA LEU A 153 -13.60 -6.67 -6.67
C LEU A 153 -12.25 -5.99 -6.46
N LEU A 154 -11.29 -6.67 -5.82
CA LEU A 154 -9.98 -6.12 -5.46
C LEU A 154 -8.85 -6.53 -6.43
N SER A 155 -9.18 -7.34 -7.44
CA SER A 155 -8.30 -7.73 -8.54
C SER A 155 -9.14 -8.11 -9.76
N PRO A 156 -9.83 -7.14 -10.39
CA PRO A 156 -10.64 -7.39 -11.58
C PRO A 156 -9.74 -7.78 -12.76
N ASP A 157 -10.28 -8.55 -13.70
CA ASP A 157 -9.63 -8.85 -14.97
C ASP A 157 -9.49 -7.58 -15.83
N ASP A 158 -8.52 -7.59 -16.75
CA ASP A 158 -8.34 -6.52 -17.73
C ASP A 158 -9.62 -6.37 -18.58
N GLY A 159 -10.09 -5.13 -18.71
CA GLY A 159 -11.28 -4.76 -19.49
C GLY A 159 -11.00 -4.45 -20.95
#